data_AF-A0A009IB30-F1
#
_entry.id   AF-A0A009IB30-F1
#
_cell.length_a   1.000
_cell.length_b   1.000
_cell.length_c   1.000
_cell.angle_alpha   90.00
_cell.angle_beta   90.00
_cell.angle_gamma   90.00
#
_symmetry.space_group_name_H-M   'P 1'
#
loop_
_entity.id
_entity.type
_entity.pdbx_description
1 polymer ?
#
loop_
_entity_poly.entity_id
_entity_poly.type
_entity_poly.pdbx_seq_one_letter_code
_entity_poly.pdbx_strand_id
1 'polypeptide(L)'
;MTNIRITDFCDKYGYTQAQITYAKKTGMLIPIKRGIIDEELSLQALKNTKPIKAPIELGQDAIISNLQNEIKALKEQLQSTLDLKNHYEAELNKLGIFPAKVAKVPFHPEASMKKLSNHPVMSQEWMKDQMQQIPESERIFKSRKIPIPQEAFTSSLPDKK
;
A
#
# COMPACT_ATOMS: atom_id res chain seq x y z
N MET A 1 -6.73 -41.73 5.82
CA MET A 1 -7.79 -41.67 4.79
C MET A 1 -8.33 -40.26 4.70
N THR A 2 -7.69 -39.44 3.87
CA THR A 2 -8.16 -38.10 3.51
C THR A 2 -8.86 -38.17 2.16
N ASN A 3 -10.13 -37.79 2.15
CA ASN A 3 -10.95 -37.79 0.95
C ASN A 3 -10.77 -36.46 0.21
N ILE A 4 -10.38 -36.52 -1.07
CA ILE A 4 -10.20 -35.32 -1.90
C ILE A 4 -10.94 -35.49 -3.23
N ARG A 5 -11.47 -34.39 -3.77
CA ARG A 5 -12.04 -34.40 -5.13
C ARG A 5 -10.91 -34.53 -6.14
N ILE A 6 -11.16 -35.24 -7.24
CA ILE A 6 -10.13 -35.45 -8.27
C ILE A 6 -9.63 -34.12 -8.84
N THR A 7 -10.51 -33.12 -9.01
CA THR A 7 -10.15 -31.77 -9.47
C THR A 7 -9.13 -31.13 -8.53
N ASP A 8 -9.44 -31.14 -7.24
CA ASP A 8 -8.64 -30.48 -6.21
C ASP A 8 -7.29 -31.20 -6.05
N PHE A 9 -7.26 -32.52 -6.19
CA PHE A 9 -6.02 -33.30 -6.23
C PHE A 9 -5.16 -32.95 -7.44
N CYS A 10 -5.77 -32.87 -8.63
CA CYS A 10 -5.09 -32.49 -9.87
C CYS A 10 -4.46 -31.10 -9.77
N ASP A 11 -5.18 -30.14 -9.19
CA ASP A 11 -4.70 -28.76 -9.07
C ASP A 11 -3.62 -28.63 -7.97
N LYS A 12 -3.76 -29.35 -6.86
CA LYS A 12 -2.80 -29.34 -5.75
C LYS A 12 -1.47 -30.02 -6.11
N TYR A 13 -1.51 -31.14 -6.84
CA TYR A 13 -0.34 -31.97 -7.10
C TYR A 13 0.16 -31.93 -8.54
N GLY A 14 -0.45 -31.13 -9.41
CA GLY A 14 -0.01 -30.97 -10.80
C GLY A 14 -0.34 -32.17 -11.70
N TYR A 15 -1.26 -33.04 -11.29
CA TYR A 15 -1.71 -34.16 -12.12
C TYR A 15 -2.82 -33.72 -13.08
N THR A 16 -2.92 -34.39 -14.22
CA THR A 16 -4.03 -34.19 -15.16
C THR A 16 -5.16 -35.17 -14.90
N GLN A 17 -6.38 -34.79 -15.25
CA GLN A 17 -7.55 -35.68 -15.19
C GLN A 17 -7.33 -36.97 -15.98
N ALA A 18 -6.59 -36.89 -17.09
CA ALA A 18 -6.23 -38.04 -17.92
C ALA A 18 -5.34 -39.05 -17.17
N GLN A 19 -4.33 -38.56 -16.43
CA GLN A 19 -3.46 -39.41 -15.60
C GLN A 19 -4.26 -40.14 -14.50
N ILE A 20 -5.16 -39.43 -13.83
CA ILE A 20 -6.04 -40.05 -12.82
C ILE A 20 -6.97 -41.08 -13.47
N THR A 21 -7.52 -40.76 -14.64
CA THR A 21 -8.41 -41.68 -15.36
C THR A 21 -7.68 -42.93 -15.83
N TYR A 22 -6.44 -42.79 -16.29
CA TYR A 22 -5.58 -43.90 -16.66
C TYR A 22 -5.29 -44.80 -15.45
N ALA A 23 -4.88 -44.23 -14.32
CA ALA A 23 -4.62 -44.97 -13.09
C ALA A 23 -5.85 -45.73 -12.58
N LYS A 24 -7.06 -45.17 -12.77
CA LYS A 24 -8.31 -45.87 -12.47
C LYS A 24 -8.59 -47.03 -13.43
N LYS A 25 -8.35 -46.84 -14.73
CA LYS A 25 -8.57 -47.88 -15.75
C LYS A 25 -7.62 -49.06 -15.59
N THR A 26 -6.39 -48.82 -15.17
CA THR A 26 -5.38 -49.86 -14.92
C THR A 26 -5.52 -50.51 -13.54
N GLY A 27 -6.51 -50.11 -12.73
CA GLY A 27 -6.71 -50.65 -11.38
C GLY A 27 -5.69 -50.18 -10.34
N MET A 28 -4.77 -49.27 -10.69
CA MET A 28 -3.78 -48.73 -9.76
C MET A 28 -4.40 -47.78 -8.72
N LEU A 29 -5.53 -47.16 -9.06
CA LEU A 29 -6.26 -46.27 -8.17
C LEU A 29 -7.74 -46.65 -8.09
N ILE A 30 -8.21 -46.94 -6.88
CA ILE A 30 -9.62 -47.27 -6.62
C ILE A 30 -10.32 -46.02 -6.08
N PRO A 31 -11.36 -45.50 -6.76
CA PRO A 31 -12.11 -44.36 -6.26
C PRO A 31 -13.00 -44.77 -5.08
N ILE A 32 -13.09 -43.92 -4.06
CA ILE A 32 -14.00 -44.13 -2.92
C ILE A 32 -15.45 -43.89 -3.36
N LYS A 33 -15.67 -42.80 -4.10
CA LYS A 33 -16.95 -42.42 -4.70
C LYS A 33 -16.71 -41.79 -6.06
N ARG A 34 -17.77 -41.59 -6.85
CA ARG A 34 -17.67 -40.89 -8.13
C ARG A 34 -17.07 -39.50 -7.93
N GLY A 35 -15.86 -39.29 -8.46
CA GLY A 35 -15.15 -38.00 -8.36
C GLY A 35 -14.37 -37.77 -7.06
N ILE A 36 -14.33 -38.74 -6.14
CA ILE A 36 -13.61 -38.65 -4.86
C ILE A 36 -12.60 -39.80 -4.75
N ILE A 37 -11.37 -39.47 -4.41
CA ILE A 37 -10.25 -40.40 -4.25
C ILE A 37 -9.62 -40.22 -2.87
N ASP A 38 -8.93 -41.24 -2.38
CA ASP A 38 -8.07 -41.12 -1.20
C ASP A 38 -6.77 -40.42 -1.60
N GLU A 39 -6.42 -39.33 -0.93
CA GLU A 39 -5.26 -38.51 -1.25
C GLU A 39 -3.93 -39.29 -1.11
N GLU A 40 -3.74 -40.03 -0.02
CA GLU A 40 -2.50 -40.73 0.30
C GLU A 40 -2.29 -41.90 -0.66
N LEU A 41 -3.34 -42.69 -0.90
CA LEU A 41 -3.28 -43.81 -1.86
C LEU A 41 -3.07 -43.31 -3.29
N SER A 42 -3.63 -42.15 -3.64
CA SER A 42 -3.42 -41.55 -4.97
C SER A 42 -1.98 -41.13 -5.19
N LEU A 43 -1.34 -40.52 -4.18
CA LEU A 43 0.08 -40.18 -4.26
C LEU A 43 0.97 -41.42 -4.38
N GLN A 44 0.64 -42.51 -3.69
CA GLN A 44 1.36 -43.77 -3.82
C GLN A 44 1.18 -44.40 -5.21
N ALA A 45 -0.05 -44.45 -5.72
CA ALA A 45 -0.37 -45.01 -7.03
C ALA A 45 0.29 -44.24 -8.18
N LEU A 46 0.46 -42.93 -8.03
CA LEU A 46 1.01 -42.04 -9.05
C LEU A 46 2.49 -41.71 -8.86
N LYS A 47 3.17 -42.36 -7.90
CA LYS A 47 4.58 -42.10 -7.56
C LYS A 47 5.54 -42.28 -8.74
N ASN A 48 5.21 -43.19 -9.66
CA ASN A 48 5.99 -43.47 -10.87
C ASN A 48 5.58 -42.61 -12.08
N THR A 49 4.51 -41.83 -11.96
CA THR A 49 4.02 -40.94 -13.02
C THR A 49 4.41 -39.50 -12.70
N LYS A 50 5.08 -38.83 -13.65
CA LYS A 50 5.44 -37.42 -13.48
C LYS A 50 4.20 -36.52 -13.63
N PRO A 51 3.94 -35.58 -12.70
CA PRO A 51 2.89 -34.58 -12.89
C PRO A 51 3.19 -33.73 -14.14
N ILE A 52 2.18 -33.51 -14.98
CA ILE A 52 2.30 -32.81 -16.27
C ILE A 52 1.86 -31.35 -16.15
N LYS A 53 0.85 -31.08 -15.31
CA LYS A 53 0.57 -29.71 -14.94
C LYS A 53 1.67 -29.32 -13.96
N ALA A 54 2.40 -28.27 -14.30
CA ALA A 54 3.20 -27.64 -13.28
C ALA A 54 2.29 -27.31 -12.07
N PRO A 55 2.70 -27.63 -10.84
CA PRO A 55 2.09 -27.01 -9.68
C PRO A 55 2.09 -25.50 -9.91
N ILE A 56 1.10 -24.80 -9.36
CA ILE A 56 0.96 -23.34 -9.45
C ILE A 56 2.23 -22.59 -8.97
N GLU A 57 3.20 -23.29 -8.37
CA GLU A 57 4.58 -22.89 -8.12
C GLU A 57 5.32 -22.31 -9.35
N LEU A 58 4.98 -22.70 -10.59
CA LEU A 58 5.58 -22.06 -11.79
C LEU A 58 5.13 -20.60 -11.99
N GLY A 59 4.05 -20.18 -11.31
CA GLY A 59 3.71 -18.77 -11.16
C GLY A 59 4.51 -18.07 -10.06
N GLN A 60 4.94 -18.78 -9.02
CA GLN A 60 5.73 -18.21 -7.93
C GLN A 60 7.13 -17.81 -8.40
N ASP A 61 7.81 -18.63 -9.20
CA ASP A 61 9.13 -18.27 -9.74
C ASP A 61 9.08 -17.04 -10.65
N ALA A 62 8.02 -16.92 -11.46
CA ALA A 62 7.79 -15.74 -12.29
C ALA A 62 7.48 -14.49 -11.44
N ILE A 63 6.68 -14.64 -10.38
CA ILE A 63 6.40 -13.56 -9.42
C ILE A 63 7.67 -13.15 -8.68
N ILE A 64 8.46 -14.10 -8.19
CA ILE A 64 9.72 -13.86 -7.50
C ILE A 64 10.71 -13.15 -8.43
N SER A 65 10.83 -13.58 -9.68
CA SER A 65 11.68 -12.93 -10.68
C SER A 65 11.24 -11.49 -10.97
N ASN A 66 9.93 -11.25 -11.12
CA ASN A 66 9.40 -9.90 -11.30
C ASN A 66 9.67 -8.99 -10.09
N LEU A 67 9.44 -9.49 -8.88
CA LEU A 67 9.73 -8.73 -7.65
C LEU A 67 11.23 -8.43 -7.50
N GLN A 68 12.10 -9.37 -7.86
CA GLN A 68 13.55 -9.13 -7.86
C GLN A 68 13.96 -8.04 -8.85
N ASN A 69 13.37 -8.03 -10.05
CA ASN A 69 13.62 -6.99 -11.06
C ASN A 69 13.13 -5.62 -10.58
N GLU A 70 11.95 -5.56 -9.95
CA GLU A 70 11.40 -4.32 -9.39
C GLU A 70 12.28 -3.77 -8.25
N ILE A 71 12.77 -4.63 -7.35
CA ILE A 71 13.72 -4.25 -6.29
C ILE A 71 15.01 -3.67 -6.90
N LYS A 72 15.51 -4.25 -8.01
CA LYS A 72 16.70 -3.73 -8.69
C LYS A 72 16.44 -2.35 -9.29
N ALA A 73 15.33 -2.17 -10.00
CA ALA A 73 14.96 -0.88 -10.59
C ALA A 73 14.79 0.22 -9.53
N LEU A 74 14.15 -0.09 -8.40
CA LEU A 74 13.98 0.85 -7.29
C LEU A 74 15.32 1.25 -6.65
N LYS A 75 16.29 0.33 -6.55
CA LYS A 75 17.64 0.65 -6.08
C LYS A 75 18.37 1.59 -7.02
N GLU A 76 18.25 1.37 -8.34
CA GLU A 76 18.85 2.26 -9.35
C GLU A 76 18.23 3.68 -9.29
N GLN A 77 16.90 3.78 -9.15
CA GLN A 77 16.23 5.07 -8.97
C GLN A 77 16.66 5.79 -7.69
N LEU A 78 16.78 5.07 -6.57
CA LEU A 78 17.22 5.64 -5.31
C LEU A 78 18.65 6.18 -5.41
N GLN A 79 19.55 5.43 -6.06
CA GLN A 79 20.93 5.86 -6.27
C GLN A 79 20.99 7.11 -7.14
N SER A 80 20.26 7.13 -8.27
CA SER A 80 20.19 8.31 -9.14
C SER A 80 19.66 9.54 -8.41
N THR A 81 18.65 9.37 -7.55
CA THR A 81 18.09 10.46 -6.74
C THR A 81 19.11 10.98 -5.72
N LEU A 82 19.90 10.09 -5.12
CA LEU A 82 20.95 10.46 -4.18
C LEU A 82 22.07 11.22 -4.88
N ASP A 83 22.49 10.78 -6.06
CA ASP A 83 23.53 11.45 -6.86
C ASP A 83 23.08 12.85 -7.28
N LEU A 84 21.82 12.99 -7.68
CA LEU A 84 21.21 14.29 -8.00
C LEU A 84 21.17 15.21 -6.78
N LYS A 85 20.78 14.70 -5.62
CA LYS A 85 20.79 15.45 -4.35
C LYS A 85 22.20 15.96 -4.03
N ASN A 86 23.19 15.08 -4.12
CA ASN A 86 24.59 15.43 -3.84
C ASN A 86 25.11 16.49 -4.82
N HIS A 87 24.71 16.41 -6.09
CA HIS A 87 25.04 17.41 -7.10
C HIS A 87 24.47 18.78 -6.73
N TYR A 88 23.17 18.87 -6.39
CA TYR A 88 22.57 20.12 -5.96
C TYR A 88 23.17 20.67 -4.67
N GLU A 89 23.48 19.82 -3.69
CA GLU A 89 24.19 20.25 -2.48
C GLU A 89 25.58 20.83 -2.80
N ALA A 90 26.30 20.24 -3.75
CA ALA A 90 27.60 20.77 -4.21
C ALA A 90 27.45 22.11 -4.93
N GLU A 91 26.42 22.30 -5.75
CA GLU A 91 26.13 23.59 -6.41
C GLU A 91 25.75 24.68 -5.39
N LEU A 92 24.89 24.35 -4.43
CA LEU A 92 24.52 25.27 -3.34
C LEU A 92 25.74 25.72 -2.52
N ASN A 93 26.64 24.79 -2.22
CA ASN A 93 27.89 25.09 -1.53
C ASN A 93 28.80 26.03 -2.35
N LYS A 94 28.86 25.88 -3.69
CA LYS A 94 29.60 26.80 -4.58
C LYS A 94 29.00 28.20 -4.57
N LEU A 95 27.68 28.30 -4.50
CA LEU A 95 26.96 29.58 -4.45
C LEU A 95 27.00 30.25 -3.06
N GLY A 96 27.58 29.59 -2.04
CA GLY A 96 27.56 30.07 -0.66
C GLY A 96 26.17 30.07 -0.02
N ILE A 97 25.20 29.40 -0.65
CA ILE A 97 23.82 29.29 -0.19
C ILE A 97 23.72 28.02 0.63
N PHE A 98 23.96 28.15 1.94
CA PHE A 98 23.83 27.02 2.85
C PHE A 98 22.35 26.77 3.15
N PRO A 99 21.84 25.53 3.02
CA PRO A 99 20.48 25.23 3.45
C PRO A 99 20.33 25.61 4.93
N ALA A 100 19.20 26.21 5.29
CA ALA A 100 18.90 26.54 6.68
C ALA A 100 19.10 25.28 7.51
N LYS A 101 20.07 25.29 8.45
CA LYS A 101 20.23 24.22 9.42
C LYS A 101 18.94 24.18 10.22
N VAL A 102 18.00 23.31 9.84
CA VAL A 102 16.84 23.01 10.66
C VAL A 102 17.44 22.47 11.95
N ALA A 103 17.38 23.28 13.01
CA ALA A 103 17.87 22.87 14.31
C ALA A 103 17.20 21.53 14.63
N LYS A 104 18.00 20.47 14.82
CA LYS A 104 17.49 19.18 15.28
C LYS A 104 16.88 19.45 16.65
N VAL A 105 15.57 19.68 16.68
CA VAL A 105 14.84 19.81 17.94
C VAL A 105 14.93 18.44 18.60
N PRO A 106 15.54 18.32 19.79
CA PRO A 106 15.58 17.06 20.50
C PRO A 106 14.14 16.64 20.78
N PHE A 107 13.70 15.55 20.17
CA PHE A 107 12.41 14.93 20.49
C PHE A 107 12.55 14.22 21.85
N HIS A 108 12.46 15.00 22.92
CA HIS A 108 12.26 14.47 24.27
C HIS A 108 10.74 14.33 24.50
N PRO A 109 10.18 13.11 24.51
CA PRO A 109 8.73 12.91 24.61
C PRO A 109 8.13 13.44 25.93
N GLU A 110 8.93 13.59 26.99
CA GLU A 110 8.43 14.02 28.31
C GLU A 110 8.39 15.54 28.52
N ALA A 111 9.10 16.34 27.70
CA ALA A 111 9.13 17.80 27.86
C ALA A 111 8.01 18.53 27.09
N SER A 112 7.35 17.84 26.15
CA SER A 112 6.38 18.43 25.21
C SER A 112 5.06 18.81 25.90
N MET A 113 4.55 17.96 26.80
CA MET A 113 3.22 18.16 27.39
C MET A 113 3.15 19.35 28.37
N LYS A 114 4.25 19.67 29.07
CA LYS A 114 4.29 20.78 30.04
C LYS A 114 4.72 22.13 29.43
N LYS A 115 5.34 22.16 28.25
CA LYS A 115 5.80 23.42 27.62
C LYS A 115 4.82 23.96 26.58
N LEU A 116 3.87 23.15 26.11
CA LEU A 116 2.77 23.62 25.25
C LEU A 116 1.82 24.59 25.99
N SER A 117 1.80 24.59 27.33
CA SER A 117 0.98 25.52 28.13
C SER A 117 1.47 26.98 28.08
N ASN A 118 2.70 27.23 27.65
CA ASN A 118 3.27 28.57 27.60
C ASN A 118 3.15 29.22 26.21
N HIS A 119 2.44 28.58 25.28
CA HIS A 119 2.16 29.17 23.98
C HIS A 119 1.02 30.19 24.13
N PRO A 120 1.18 31.45 23.72
CA PRO A 120 0.22 32.53 24.01
C PRO A 120 -1.18 32.27 23.43
N VAL A 121 -1.29 31.44 22.39
CA VAL A 121 -2.57 31.06 21.73
C VAL A 121 -3.12 29.72 22.26
N MET A 122 -2.30 28.92 22.95
CA MET A 122 -2.66 27.57 23.42
C MET A 122 -2.59 27.42 24.94
N SER A 123 -2.63 28.54 25.68
CA SER A 123 -2.87 28.49 27.13
C SER A 123 -4.32 28.05 27.40
N GLN A 124 -4.51 27.24 28.46
CA GLN A 124 -5.85 26.93 28.99
C GLN A 124 -6.64 28.19 29.36
N GLU A 125 -5.96 29.30 29.68
CA GLU A 125 -6.59 30.59 29.97
C GLU A 125 -7.20 31.22 28.71
N TRP A 126 -6.48 31.17 27.57
CA TRP A 126 -7.00 31.67 26.29
C TRP A 126 -8.26 30.92 25.85
N MET A 127 -8.30 29.61 26.07
CA MET A 127 -9.47 28.78 25.77
C MET A 127 -10.66 29.10 26.69
N LYS A 128 -10.43 29.55 27.93
CA LYS A 128 -11.48 30.03 28.84
C LYS A 128 -12.04 31.38 28.38
N ASP A 129 -11.21 32.29 27.89
CA ASP A 129 -11.64 33.57 27.34
C ASP A 129 -12.49 33.41 26.07
N GLN A 130 -12.21 32.41 25.22
CA GLN A 130 -13.08 32.09 24.06
C GLN A 130 -14.44 31.50 24.47
N MET A 131 -14.55 30.93 25.67
CA MET A 131 -15.80 30.35 26.19
C MET A 131 -16.62 31.37 27.00
N GLN A 132 -16.06 32.53 27.34
CA GLN A 132 -16.84 33.61 27.93
C GLN A 132 -17.80 34.15 26.86
N GLN A 133 -19.09 34.03 27.15
CA GLN A 133 -20.15 34.53 26.29
C GLN A 133 -19.98 36.04 26.10
N ILE A 134 -19.87 36.45 24.85
CA ILE A 134 -19.85 37.86 24.44
C ILE A 134 -21.05 38.56 25.10
N PRO A 135 -20.84 39.65 25.89
CA PRO A 135 -21.93 40.42 26.46
C PRO A 135 -22.88 40.88 25.35
N GLU A 136 -24.19 40.80 25.60
CA GLU A 136 -25.22 41.02 24.57
C GLU A 136 -25.10 42.38 23.86
N SER A 137 -24.44 43.36 24.47
CA SER A 137 -24.13 44.68 23.91
C SER A 137 -23.28 44.68 22.64
N GLU A 138 -22.48 43.63 22.37
CA GLU A 138 -21.56 43.60 21.22
C GLU A 138 -22.07 42.77 20.02
N ARG A 139 -23.23 42.11 20.12
CA ARG A 139 -23.78 41.28 19.01
C ARG A 139 -24.27 42.08 17.79
N ILE A 140 -24.36 43.40 17.88
CA ILE A 140 -25.05 44.25 16.89
C ILE A 140 -24.23 44.43 15.59
N PHE A 141 -22.91 44.17 15.61
CA PHE A 141 -22.03 44.55 14.50
C PHE A 141 -21.73 43.48 13.43
N LYS A 142 -22.23 42.24 13.55
CA LYS A 142 -21.85 41.14 12.62
C LYS A 142 -22.82 40.87 11.45
N SER A 143 -23.85 41.68 11.22
CA SER A 143 -24.85 41.41 10.16
C SER A 143 -24.82 42.38 8.97
N ARG A 144 -23.68 42.98 8.64
CA ARG A 144 -23.56 43.70 7.35
C ARG A 144 -23.15 42.73 6.25
N LYS A 145 -24.14 42.18 5.54
CA LYS A 145 -23.92 41.46 4.26
C LYS A 145 -23.36 42.45 3.25
N ILE A 146 -22.10 42.27 2.85
CA ILE A 146 -21.48 43.04 1.78
C ILE A 146 -22.02 42.48 0.44
N PRO A 147 -22.66 43.28 -0.42
CA PRO A 147 -23.14 42.79 -1.71
C PRO A 147 -21.93 42.49 -2.62
N ILE A 148 -21.96 41.33 -3.28
CA ILE A 148 -20.92 40.93 -4.24
C ILE A 148 -21.17 41.70 -5.56
N PRO A 149 -20.17 42.39 -6.13
CA PRO A 149 -20.32 43.11 -7.39
C PRO A 149 -20.58 42.15 -8.57
N GLN A 150 -21.43 42.57 -9.51
CA GLN A 150 -21.90 41.73 -10.63
C GLN A 150 -20.79 41.32 -11.62
N GLU A 151 -19.66 42.04 -11.63
CA GLU A 151 -18.47 41.74 -12.44
C GLU A 151 -17.86 40.37 -12.12
N ALA A 152 -18.13 39.82 -10.93
CA ALA A 152 -17.70 38.48 -10.53
C ALA A 152 -18.38 37.34 -11.32
N PHE A 153 -19.40 37.65 -12.13
CA PHE A 153 -20.19 36.65 -12.85
C PHE A 153 -19.94 36.61 -14.37
N THR A 154 -19.04 37.44 -14.91
CA THR A 154 -18.70 37.40 -16.35
C THR A 154 -17.37 36.68 -16.58
N SER A 155 -17.41 35.41 -16.98
CA SER A 155 -16.23 34.68 -17.45
C SER A 155 -15.96 35.02 -18.93
N SER A 156 -14.94 35.82 -19.22
CA SER A 156 -14.38 35.92 -20.57
C SER A 156 -13.32 34.82 -20.75
N LEU A 157 -13.73 33.64 -21.20
CA LEU A 157 -12.80 32.63 -21.73
C LEU A 157 -12.45 33.01 -23.18
N PRO A 158 -11.17 32.99 -23.59
CA PRO A 158 -10.83 33.18 -24.99
C PRO A 158 -11.24 31.94 -25.79
N ASP A 159 -12.04 32.14 -26.83
CA ASP A 159 -12.37 31.11 -27.79
C ASP A 159 -11.10 30.56 -28.45
N LYS A 160 -10.95 29.23 -28.39
CA LYS A 160 -9.92 28.51 -29.14
C LYS A 160 -10.21 28.66 -30.64
N LYS A 161 -9.26 29.24 -31.37
CA LYS A 161 -9.09 29.01 -32.82
C LYS A 161 -7.98 28.00 -33.03
#